data_AF-A0A2N1QBI6-F1
#
_entry.id   AF-A0A2N1QBI6-F1
#
_cell.length_a   1.000
_cell.length_b   1.000
_cell.length_c   1.000
_cell.angle_alpha   90.00
_cell.angle_beta   90.00
_cell.angle_gamma   90.00
#
_symmetry.space_group_name_H-M   'P 1'
#
loop_
_entity.id
_entity.type
_entity.pdbx_description
1 polymer ?
#
loop_
_entity_poly.entity_id
_entity_poly.type
_entity_poly.pdbx_seq_one_letter_code
_entity_poly.pdbx_strand_id
1 'polypeptide(L)'
;MKKFVFLMICMMISYMVSIESSAATNYTSFESITLTEGKLLENYTKDDYTTYYKEVDKRKFSGWQVYKVRSNVKVSYISETLFSYYNDGFTPISYNYKLDRKVSTKIGISATGNIGMKGGADKKAFKNNLEGSLKLSGDYQISTEDKEVYDISLKVDPGTQVDLYTYGEGKLTNGVGAYYYFWIRTQRGGFEIFVVTTEYQRLEKKRI
;
A
#
# COMPACT_ATOMS: atom_id res chain seq x y z
N MET A 1 -4.80 -45.70 -21.16
CA MET A 1 -6.00 -44.83 -21.15
C MET A 1 -6.29 -44.20 -19.79
N LYS A 2 -6.46 -44.98 -18.71
CA LYS A 2 -6.79 -44.45 -17.36
C LYS A 2 -5.82 -43.38 -16.84
N LYS A 3 -4.50 -43.55 -17.05
CA LYS A 3 -3.46 -42.57 -16.68
C LYS A 3 -3.55 -41.25 -17.47
N PHE A 4 -3.98 -41.32 -18.74
CA PHE A 4 -4.12 -40.15 -19.60
C PHE A 4 -5.37 -39.34 -19.24
N VAL A 5 -6.47 -40.03 -18.94
CA VAL A 5 -7.71 -39.43 -18.43
C VAL A 5 -7.48 -38.77 -17.07
N PHE A 6 -6.73 -39.40 -16.17
CA PHE A 6 -6.35 -38.82 -14.88
C PHE A 6 -5.53 -37.54 -15.05
N LEU A 7 -4.55 -37.52 -15.95
CA LEU A 7 -3.74 -36.32 -16.24
C LEU A 7 -4.62 -35.17 -16.78
N MET A 8 -5.57 -35.48 -17.65
CA MET A 8 -6.49 -34.50 -18.23
C MET A 8 -7.44 -33.92 -17.18
N ILE A 9 -7.94 -34.75 -16.27
CA ILE A 9 -8.79 -34.33 -15.14
C ILE A 9 -8.00 -33.46 -14.17
N CYS A 10 -6.75 -33.81 -13.84
CA CYS A 10 -5.88 -32.97 -13.01
C CYS A 10 -5.61 -31.60 -13.65
N MET A 11 -5.41 -31.54 -14.98
CA MET A 11 -5.31 -30.27 -15.69
C MET A 11 -6.60 -29.46 -15.62
N MET A 12 -7.78 -30.05 -15.83
CA MET A 12 -9.05 -29.33 -15.73
C MET A 12 -9.36 -28.81 -14.32
N ILE A 13 -9.05 -29.59 -13.27
CA ILE A 13 -9.24 -29.15 -11.87
C ILE A 13 -8.32 -27.97 -11.54
N SER A 14 -7.10 -27.93 -12.10
CA SER A 14 -6.20 -26.79 -11.91
C SER A 14 -6.68 -25.48 -12.56
N TYR A 15 -7.57 -25.54 -13.56
CA TYR A 15 -8.19 -24.36 -14.18
C TYR A 15 -9.37 -23.79 -13.38
N MET A 16 -9.96 -24.54 -12.46
CA MET A 16 -11.16 -24.14 -11.70
C MET A 16 -10.85 -23.43 -10.38
N VAL A 17 -9.58 -23.32 -9.99
CA VAL A 17 -9.17 -22.62 -8.76
C VAL A 17 -8.86 -21.16 -9.06
N SER A 18 -9.90 -20.38 -9.33
CA SER A 18 -9.82 -18.91 -9.27
C SER A 18 -10.12 -18.47 -7.84
N ILE A 19 -9.07 -18.37 -7.03
CA ILE A 19 -9.15 -17.73 -5.71
C ILE A 19 -9.14 -16.22 -5.97
N GLU A 20 -10.29 -15.58 -5.81
CA GLU A 20 -10.35 -14.13 -5.67
C GLU A 20 -9.71 -13.76 -4.33
N SER A 21 -8.46 -13.29 -4.37
CA SER A 21 -7.81 -12.71 -3.20
C SER A 21 -7.95 -11.20 -3.25
N SER A 22 -8.94 -10.66 -2.55
CA SER A 22 -8.94 -9.25 -2.18
C SER A 22 -8.09 -9.10 -0.93
N ALA A 23 -6.85 -8.66 -1.10
CA ALA A 23 -5.97 -8.37 0.01
C ALA A 23 -5.95 -6.86 0.24
N ALA A 24 -6.68 -6.41 1.25
CA ALA A 24 -6.57 -5.05 1.76
C ALA A 24 -5.17 -4.84 2.34
N THR A 25 -4.65 -3.63 2.15
CA THR A 25 -3.28 -3.27 2.56
C THR A 25 -3.27 -2.47 3.84
N ASN A 26 -2.08 -2.34 4.44
CA ASN A 26 -1.92 -1.56 5.67
C ASN A 26 -1.88 -0.04 5.41
N TYR A 27 -1.74 0.41 4.15
CA TYR A 27 -1.81 1.84 3.84
C TYR A 27 -3.24 2.27 3.50
N THR A 28 -4.10 1.37 3.00
CA THR A 28 -5.53 1.67 2.83
C THR A 28 -6.26 1.92 4.16
N SER A 29 -5.62 1.69 5.31
CA SER A 29 -6.14 2.03 6.64
C SER A 29 -5.66 3.39 7.17
N PHE A 30 -4.88 4.15 6.40
CA PHE A 30 -4.49 5.51 6.80
C PHE A 30 -5.69 6.45 6.76
N GLU A 31 -5.76 7.36 7.73
CA GLU A 31 -6.83 8.37 7.82
C GLU A 31 -6.89 9.26 6.58
N SER A 32 -5.74 9.65 6.04
CA SER A 32 -5.69 10.41 4.79
C SER A 32 -4.43 10.14 3.99
N ILE A 33 -4.59 10.17 2.67
CA ILE A 33 -3.51 10.02 1.70
C ILE A 33 -3.67 11.11 0.65
N THR A 34 -2.65 11.93 0.48
CA THR A 34 -2.60 13.00 -0.52
C THR A 34 -1.49 12.70 -1.52
N LEU A 35 -1.86 12.50 -2.78
CA LEU A 35 -0.91 12.33 -3.87
C LEU A 35 -0.57 13.68 -4.48
N THR A 36 0.70 13.86 -4.86
CA THR A 36 1.09 15.04 -5.67
C THR A 36 0.39 15.01 -7.04
N GLU A 37 0.30 13.82 -7.66
CA GLU A 37 -0.31 13.64 -8.97
C GLU A 37 -0.92 12.23 -9.12
N GLY A 38 -1.98 12.12 -9.92
CA GLY A 38 -2.61 10.85 -10.25
C GLY A 38 -3.67 10.43 -9.23
N LYS A 39 -3.95 9.12 -9.18
CA LYS A 39 -5.00 8.54 -8.36
C LYS A 39 -4.58 7.17 -7.84
N LEU A 40 -5.12 6.81 -6.68
CA LEU A 40 -4.97 5.48 -6.09
C LEU A 40 -5.68 4.43 -6.93
N LEU A 41 -5.23 3.19 -6.82
CA LEU A 41 -5.80 2.05 -7.55
C LEU A 41 -7.29 1.82 -7.25
N GLU A 42 -7.74 2.15 -6.04
CA GLU A 42 -9.16 2.10 -5.65
C GLU A 42 -10.03 3.05 -6.49
N ASN A 43 -9.46 4.14 -6.99
CA ASN A 43 -10.15 5.17 -7.76
C ASN A 43 -10.02 4.95 -9.28
N TYR A 44 -9.52 3.79 -9.72
CA TYR A 44 -9.45 3.45 -11.14
C TYR A 44 -10.83 3.04 -11.65
N THR A 45 -11.26 3.69 -12.72
CA THR A 45 -12.49 3.35 -13.44
C THR A 45 -12.25 2.18 -14.40
N LYS A 46 -13.33 1.59 -14.90
CA LYS A 46 -13.26 0.55 -15.95
C LYS A 46 -12.56 1.04 -17.22
N ASP A 47 -12.69 2.32 -17.54
CA ASP A 47 -12.08 2.93 -18.72
C ASP A 47 -10.57 3.08 -18.56
N ASP A 48 -10.11 3.40 -17.35
CA ASP A 48 -8.68 3.40 -17.03
C ASP A 48 -8.07 2.01 -17.25
N TYR A 49 -8.71 0.98 -16.69
CA TYR A 49 -8.26 -0.39 -16.87
C TYR A 49 -8.28 -0.81 -18.34
N THR A 50 -9.32 -0.46 -19.08
CA THR A 50 -9.42 -0.77 -20.52
C THR A 50 -8.31 -0.10 -21.32
N THR A 51 -7.94 1.12 -20.95
CA THR A 51 -6.85 1.87 -21.58
C THR A 51 -5.50 1.23 -21.26
N TYR A 52 -5.20 0.99 -19.98
CA TYR A 52 -3.90 0.47 -19.56
C TYR A 52 -3.71 -1.00 -19.90
N TYR A 53 -4.78 -1.81 -19.97
CA TYR A 53 -4.68 -3.23 -20.32
C TYR A 53 -4.18 -3.45 -21.75
N LYS A 54 -4.37 -2.48 -22.67
CA LYS A 54 -3.81 -2.55 -24.02
C LYS A 54 -2.28 -2.69 -24.02
N GLU A 55 -1.61 -2.11 -23.02
CA GLU A 55 -0.15 -2.19 -22.89
C GLU A 55 0.35 -3.54 -22.37
N VAL A 56 -0.53 -4.33 -21.73
CA VAL A 56 -0.20 -5.66 -21.20
C VAL A 56 -0.81 -6.81 -21.99
N ASP A 57 -1.59 -6.53 -23.03
CA ASP A 57 -2.31 -7.53 -23.84
C ASP A 57 -1.47 -8.14 -24.98
N LYS A 58 -0.18 -7.79 -25.08
CA LYS A 58 0.71 -8.34 -26.11
C LYS A 58 0.97 -9.83 -25.83
N ARG A 59 1.19 -10.62 -26.89
CA ARG A 59 1.47 -12.06 -26.75
C ARG A 59 2.83 -12.25 -26.07
N LYS A 60 2.86 -13.01 -24.99
CA LYS A 60 4.08 -13.41 -24.27
C LYS A 60 4.03 -14.91 -24.00
N PHE A 61 5.13 -15.62 -24.22
CA PHE A 61 5.18 -17.07 -24.00
C PHE A 61 4.93 -17.43 -22.54
N SER A 62 5.65 -16.80 -21.62
CA SER A 62 5.52 -17.04 -20.18
C SER A 62 5.99 -15.82 -19.38
N GLY A 63 5.43 -15.64 -18.18
CA GLY A 63 5.82 -14.62 -17.22
C GLY A 63 4.94 -13.36 -17.25
N TRP A 64 5.28 -12.40 -16.40
CA TRP A 64 4.54 -11.14 -16.28
C TRP A 64 4.86 -10.18 -17.41
N GLN A 65 3.82 -9.57 -17.96
CA GLN A 65 3.88 -8.32 -18.70
C GLN A 65 3.31 -7.22 -17.81
N VAL A 66 4.09 -6.17 -17.61
CA VAL A 66 3.78 -5.11 -16.66
C VAL A 66 3.85 -3.77 -17.38
N TYR A 67 2.84 -2.94 -17.15
CA TYR A 67 2.86 -1.54 -17.50
C TYR A 67 2.73 -0.69 -16.23
N LYS A 68 3.77 0.10 -15.93
CA LYS A 68 3.75 1.07 -14.82
C LYS A 68 3.07 2.33 -15.33
N VAL A 69 1.87 2.62 -14.82
CA VAL A 69 1.16 3.86 -15.15
C VAL A 69 1.87 5.03 -14.47
N ARG A 70 2.25 4.84 -13.20
CA ARG A 70 3.03 5.80 -12.43
C ARG A 70 4.14 5.08 -11.66
N SER A 71 5.27 5.77 -11.47
CA SER A 71 6.42 5.24 -10.75
C SER A 71 6.97 6.30 -9.82
N ASN A 72 7.17 5.95 -8.55
CA ASN A 72 7.76 6.80 -7.51
C ASN A 72 7.07 8.17 -7.33
N VAL A 73 5.74 8.21 -7.41
CA VAL A 73 4.95 9.40 -7.11
C VAL A 73 5.08 9.72 -5.62
N LYS A 74 5.37 10.97 -5.29
CA LYS A 74 5.42 11.41 -3.89
C LYS A 74 4.02 11.43 -3.29
N VAL A 75 3.91 10.90 -2.08
CA VAL A 75 2.65 10.84 -1.34
C VAL A 75 2.89 11.29 0.09
N SER A 76 1.97 12.09 0.61
CA SER A 76 1.92 12.49 2.01
C SER A 76 0.72 11.81 2.65
N TYR A 77 0.87 11.31 3.87
CA TYR A 77 -0.22 10.60 4.55
C TYR A 77 -0.29 10.97 6.03
N ILE A 78 -1.50 10.86 6.58
CA ILE A 78 -1.75 10.84 8.02
C ILE A 78 -2.19 9.42 8.35
N SER A 79 -1.38 8.71 9.14
CA SER A 79 -1.65 7.31 9.49
C SER A 79 -2.79 7.23 10.50
N GLU A 80 -2.59 7.87 11.65
CA GLU A 80 -3.53 7.88 12.77
C GLU A 80 -3.37 9.15 13.59
N THR A 81 -4.47 9.65 14.13
CA THR A 81 -4.50 10.69 15.15
C THR A 81 -4.42 10.03 16.52
N LEU A 82 -3.30 10.25 17.21
CA LEU A 82 -3.01 9.63 18.51
C LEU A 82 -3.76 10.33 19.64
N PHE A 83 -3.91 11.64 19.52
CA PHE A 83 -4.50 12.49 20.55
C PHE A 83 -5.05 13.77 19.92
N SER A 84 -6.21 14.19 20.40
CA SER A 84 -6.82 15.48 20.07
C SER A 84 -7.48 16.03 21.32
N TYR A 85 -7.11 17.25 21.70
CA TYR A 85 -7.56 17.87 22.95
C TYR A 85 -7.97 19.30 22.77
N TYR A 86 -9.18 19.60 23.23
CA TYR A 86 -9.85 20.88 23.11
C TYR A 86 -9.83 21.57 24.47
N ASN A 87 -9.34 22.80 24.52
CA ASN A 87 -9.47 23.64 25.71
C ASN A 87 -10.58 24.67 25.51
N ASP A 88 -11.81 24.25 25.76
CA ASP A 88 -12.98 25.14 25.80
C ASP A 88 -13.09 25.94 27.11
N GLY A 89 -12.16 25.70 28.05
CA GLY A 89 -12.10 26.39 29.32
C GLY A 89 -11.52 27.80 29.21
N PHE A 90 -11.53 28.53 30.32
CA PHE A 90 -11.02 29.90 30.40
C PHE A 90 -9.56 30.01 30.88
N THR A 91 -8.92 28.90 31.23
CA THR A 91 -7.53 28.88 31.73
C THR A 91 -6.64 27.93 30.92
N PRO A 92 -5.33 28.22 30.79
CA PRO A 92 -4.42 27.33 30.08
C PRO A 92 -4.21 26.00 30.81
N ILE A 93 -4.18 24.91 30.04
CA ILE A 93 -3.98 23.55 30.56
C ILE A 93 -2.55 23.10 30.24
N SER A 94 -1.79 22.70 31.25
CA SER A 94 -0.43 22.20 31.07
C SER A 94 -0.46 20.70 30.81
N TYR A 95 0.14 20.27 29.71
CA TYR A 95 0.17 18.87 29.28
C TYR A 95 1.61 18.41 29.05
N ASN A 96 1.93 17.23 29.57
CA ASN A 96 3.21 16.56 29.38
C ASN A 96 2.97 15.31 28.56
N TYR A 97 3.59 15.25 27.38
CA TYR A 97 3.52 14.10 26.49
C TYR A 97 4.89 13.42 26.41
N LYS A 98 4.89 12.11 26.59
CA LYS A 98 6.07 11.27 26.34
C LYS A 98 5.85 10.46 25.09
N LEU A 99 6.76 10.62 24.14
CA LEU A 99 6.77 9.92 22.87
C LEU A 99 7.82 8.81 22.89
N ASP A 100 7.39 7.57 22.71
CA ASP A 100 8.26 6.43 22.37
C ASP A 100 8.14 6.12 20.86
N ARG A 101 9.17 6.46 20.06
CA ARG A 101 9.16 6.21 18.61
C ARG A 101 9.81 4.87 18.27
N LYS A 102 9.17 4.11 17.36
CA LYS A 102 9.81 3.01 16.63
C LYS A 102 9.67 3.27 15.13
N VAL A 103 10.74 3.71 14.47
CA VAL A 103 10.73 3.87 13.01
C VAL A 103 10.78 2.47 12.39
N SER A 104 9.89 2.17 11.46
CA SER A 104 9.96 0.97 10.63
C SER A 104 9.48 1.32 9.24
N THR A 105 10.32 1.05 8.25
CA THR A 105 9.97 1.20 6.84
C THR A 105 8.92 0.16 6.48
N LYS A 106 7.67 0.60 6.30
CA LYS A 106 6.55 -0.25 5.92
C LYS A 106 6.36 -0.22 4.40
N ILE A 107 6.35 -1.40 3.79
CA ILE A 107 5.91 -1.56 2.40
C ILE A 107 4.45 -2.02 2.41
N GLY A 108 3.61 -1.25 1.75
CA GLY A 108 2.24 -1.60 1.43
C GLY A 108 2.12 -2.10 -0.01
N ILE A 109 1.42 -3.21 -0.24
CA ILE A 109 1.29 -3.79 -1.59
C ILE A 109 -0.16 -4.17 -1.83
N SER A 110 -0.86 -3.55 -2.77
CA SER A 110 -2.24 -3.91 -3.13
C SER A 110 -2.33 -4.45 -4.57
N ALA A 111 -3.36 -5.25 -4.81
CA ALA A 111 -3.65 -5.84 -6.10
C ALA A 111 -5.16 -5.82 -6.36
N THR A 112 -5.54 -5.72 -7.63
CA THR A 112 -6.94 -5.86 -8.08
C THR A 112 -7.07 -6.95 -9.14
N GLY A 113 -8.31 -7.34 -9.44
CA GLY A 113 -8.59 -8.40 -10.41
C GLY A 113 -8.11 -9.76 -9.94
N ASN A 114 -7.52 -10.56 -10.85
CA ASN A 114 -7.02 -11.90 -10.53
C ASN A 114 -5.50 -11.92 -10.27
N ILE A 115 -4.90 -10.76 -9.96
CA ILE A 115 -3.52 -10.72 -9.47
C ILE A 115 -3.54 -11.18 -8.02
N GLY A 116 -3.09 -12.42 -7.80
CA GLY A 116 -3.07 -13.00 -6.48
C GLY A 116 -1.99 -12.39 -5.60
N MET A 117 -2.27 -12.28 -4.30
CA MET A 117 -1.27 -11.97 -3.28
C MET A 117 -0.96 -13.21 -2.43
N LYS A 118 0.31 -13.35 -2.01
CA LYS A 118 0.82 -14.38 -1.11
C LYS A 118 1.33 -13.70 0.18
N GLY A 119 1.05 -14.29 1.34
CA GLY A 119 1.56 -13.75 2.61
C GLY A 119 0.65 -14.01 3.80
N GLY A 120 1.26 -14.21 4.98
CA GLY A 120 0.60 -14.07 6.28
C GLY A 120 0.64 -12.60 6.75
N ALA A 121 0.18 -12.34 7.98
CA ALA A 121 0.01 -10.98 8.53
C ALA A 121 1.21 -10.03 8.32
N ASP A 122 2.44 -10.54 8.37
CA ASP A 122 3.66 -9.72 8.41
C ASP A 122 4.41 -9.59 7.07
N LYS A 123 4.11 -10.41 6.06
CA LYS A 123 4.85 -10.42 4.78
C LYS A 123 3.91 -10.60 3.59
N LYS A 124 3.30 -9.49 3.16
CA LYS A 124 2.51 -9.44 1.92
C LYS A 124 3.44 -9.34 0.71
N ALA A 125 3.14 -10.12 -0.31
CA ALA A 125 3.89 -10.26 -1.54
C ALA A 125 2.91 -10.62 -2.68
N PHE A 126 3.28 -10.42 -3.94
CA PHE A 126 2.51 -10.87 -5.09
C PHE A 126 2.76 -12.36 -5.40
N LYS A 127 1.73 -13.07 -5.85
CA LYS A 127 1.88 -14.43 -6.40
C LYS A 127 2.68 -14.39 -7.71
N ASN A 128 3.26 -15.53 -8.08
CA ASN A 128 3.99 -15.72 -9.33
C ASN A 128 5.17 -14.75 -9.55
N ASN A 129 5.76 -14.20 -8.47
CA ASN A 129 6.97 -13.35 -8.53
C ASN A 129 6.80 -12.09 -9.39
N LEU A 130 5.65 -11.40 -9.26
CA LEU A 130 5.43 -10.11 -9.92
C LEU A 130 6.45 -9.06 -9.43
N GLU A 131 6.89 -9.12 -8.18
CA GLU A 131 7.91 -8.25 -7.59
C GLU A 131 9.20 -8.24 -8.40
N GLY A 132 9.68 -9.43 -8.78
CA GLY A 132 10.86 -9.58 -9.63
C GLY A 132 10.66 -8.95 -11.02
N SER A 133 9.44 -9.02 -11.55
CA SER A 133 9.10 -8.41 -12.85
C SER A 133 8.93 -6.89 -12.77
N LEU A 134 8.55 -6.37 -11.59
CA LEU A 134 8.48 -4.95 -11.29
C LEU A 134 9.86 -4.32 -11.08
N LYS A 135 10.91 -5.16 -10.96
CA LYS A 135 12.28 -4.74 -10.60
C LYS A 135 12.26 -3.82 -9.38
N LEU A 136 11.46 -4.18 -8.38
CA LEU A 136 11.52 -3.50 -7.09
C LEU A 136 12.93 -3.77 -6.56
N SER A 137 13.79 -2.76 -6.61
CA SER A 137 15.16 -2.91 -6.12
C SER A 137 15.12 -3.27 -4.64
N GLY A 138 16.10 -4.06 -4.18
CA GLY A 138 16.20 -4.52 -2.80
C GLY A 138 16.33 -3.41 -1.74
N ASP A 139 16.29 -2.14 -2.16
CA ASP A 139 16.41 -0.95 -1.31
C ASP A 139 15.18 -0.69 -0.42
N TYR A 140 14.05 -1.34 -0.70
CA TYR A 140 12.81 -1.11 0.07
C TYR A 140 12.79 -1.83 1.43
N GLN A 141 13.74 -2.72 1.72
CA GLN A 141 13.80 -3.52 2.95
C GLN A 141 14.57 -2.89 4.12
N ILE A 142 14.90 -1.60 4.08
CA ILE A 142 15.66 -0.97 5.17
C ILE A 142 14.70 -0.68 6.34
N SER A 143 14.49 -1.67 7.21
CA SER A 143 13.91 -1.45 8.53
C SER A 143 15.01 -0.99 9.48
N THR A 144 15.26 0.31 9.53
CA THR A 144 16.08 0.89 10.60
C THR A 144 15.18 1.11 11.81
N GLU A 145 15.39 0.34 12.88
CA GLU A 145 14.71 0.55 14.15
C GLU A 145 15.46 1.60 14.97
N ASP A 146 15.16 2.87 14.72
CA ASP A 146 15.63 3.96 15.58
C ASP A 146 14.59 4.25 16.66
N LYS A 147 15.01 4.04 17.93
CA LYS A 147 14.22 4.38 19.10
C LYS A 147 14.63 5.75 19.61
N GLU A 148 13.70 6.69 19.53
CA GLU A 148 13.86 8.03 20.08
C GLU A 148 12.77 8.29 21.12
N VAL A 149 13.17 8.90 22.23
CA VAL A 149 12.26 9.30 23.32
C VAL A 149 12.26 10.82 23.39
N TYR A 150 11.07 11.42 23.29
CA TYR A 150 10.88 12.85 23.46
C TYR A 150 9.92 13.12 24.61
N ASP A 151 10.31 14.04 25.50
CA ASP A 151 9.44 14.59 26.53
C ASP A 151 9.07 16.03 26.13
N ILE A 152 7.78 16.26 25.87
CA ILE A 152 7.24 17.54 25.42
C ILE A 152 6.30 18.09 26.49
N SER A 153 6.58 19.30 26.97
CA SER A 153 5.69 20.04 27.87
C SER A 153 5.08 21.22 27.13
N LEU A 154 3.75 21.26 27.02
CA LEU A 154 3.02 22.29 26.28
C LEU A 154 1.86 22.87 27.11
N LYS A 155 1.49 24.11 26.81
CA LYS A 155 0.29 24.76 27.36
C LYS A 155 -0.77 24.91 26.27
N VAL A 156 -1.93 24.32 26.50
CA VAL A 156 -3.12 24.47 25.64
C VAL A 156 -3.87 25.70 26.13
N ASP A 157 -3.95 26.73 25.30
CA ASP A 157 -4.63 27.98 25.69
C ASP A 157 -6.15 27.85 25.51
N PRO A 158 -6.94 28.65 26.24
CA PRO A 158 -8.38 28.79 26.01
C PRO A 158 -8.73 29.02 24.54
N GLY A 159 -9.72 28.30 24.02
CA GLY A 159 -10.16 28.39 22.62
C GLY A 159 -9.16 27.83 21.61
N THR A 160 -8.27 26.93 22.06
CA THR A 160 -7.33 26.22 21.17
C THR A 160 -7.46 24.71 21.32
N GLN A 161 -7.14 24.01 20.23
CA GLN A 161 -7.08 22.57 20.11
C GLN A 161 -5.65 22.16 19.84
N VAL A 162 -5.20 21.07 20.46
CA VAL A 162 -3.92 20.44 20.16
C VAL A 162 -4.16 19.05 19.62
N ASP A 163 -3.65 18.81 18.41
CA ASP A 163 -3.68 17.52 17.74
C ASP A 163 -2.28 16.94 17.66
N LEU A 164 -2.16 15.67 18.02
CA LEU A 164 -0.98 14.86 17.78
C LEU A 164 -1.37 13.72 16.84
N TYR A 165 -0.74 13.70 15.68
CA TYR A 165 -1.00 12.68 14.67
C TYR A 165 0.31 12.20 14.04
N THR A 166 0.29 10.97 13.55
CA THR A 166 1.43 10.39 12.81
C THR A 166 1.32 10.80 11.34
N TYR A 167 2.24 11.65 10.91
CA TYR A 167 2.36 12.11 9.52
C TYR A 167 3.55 11.42 8.87
N GLY A 168 3.44 11.10 7.58
CA GLY A 168 4.56 10.56 6.85
C GLY A 168 4.58 10.95 5.38
N GLU A 169 5.71 10.67 4.77
CA GLU A 169 5.89 10.75 3.34
C GLU A 169 6.23 9.36 2.80
N GLY A 170 5.84 9.13 1.56
CA GLY A 170 6.09 7.87 0.88
C GLY A 170 6.18 8.03 -0.63
N LYS A 171 6.43 6.89 -1.27
CA LYS A 171 6.45 6.75 -2.73
C LYS A 171 5.43 5.72 -3.15
N LEU A 172 4.61 6.11 -4.12
CA LEU A 172 3.63 5.24 -4.75
C LEU A 172 4.06 4.85 -6.16
N THR A 173 3.95 3.57 -6.47
CA THR A 173 4.10 3.04 -7.82
C THR A 173 2.88 2.20 -8.13
N ASN A 174 2.18 2.50 -9.22
CA ASN A 174 1.00 1.75 -9.63
C ASN A 174 0.99 1.45 -11.13
N GLY A 175 0.19 0.46 -11.50
CA GLY A 175 0.08 0.04 -12.87
C GLY A 175 -0.80 -1.18 -13.06
N VAL A 176 -0.66 -1.81 -14.21
CA VAL A 176 -1.37 -3.03 -14.56
C VAL A 176 -0.41 -4.14 -14.95
N GLY A 177 -0.80 -5.37 -14.64
CA GLY A 177 -0.03 -6.57 -14.94
C GLY A 177 -0.89 -7.66 -15.55
N ALA A 178 -0.29 -8.44 -16.44
CA ALA A 178 -0.86 -9.67 -16.97
C ALA A 178 0.17 -10.80 -16.90
N TYR A 179 -0.21 -11.94 -16.33
CA TYR A 179 0.65 -13.13 -16.27
C TYR A 179 0.28 -14.09 -17.39
N TYR A 180 1.29 -14.52 -18.13
CA TYR A 180 1.15 -15.46 -19.24
C TYR A 180 1.77 -16.81 -18.87
N TYR A 181 1.12 -17.88 -19.30
CA TYR A 181 1.63 -19.24 -19.23
C TYR A 181 1.27 -19.95 -20.55
N PHE A 182 2.29 -20.39 -21.30
CA PHE A 182 2.13 -20.93 -22.65
C PHE A 182 1.24 -20.05 -23.55
N TRP A 183 1.56 -18.76 -23.67
CA TRP A 183 0.80 -17.76 -24.46
C TRP A 183 -0.63 -17.46 -23.98
N ILE A 184 -1.12 -18.17 -22.97
CA ILE A 184 -2.45 -17.95 -22.40
C ILE A 184 -2.31 -17.02 -21.18
N ARG A 185 -3.13 -15.97 -21.15
CA ARG A 185 -3.21 -15.06 -20.00
C ARG A 185 -4.02 -15.70 -18.89
N THR A 186 -3.39 -15.97 -17.75
CA THR A 186 -4.03 -16.62 -16.60
C THR A 186 -4.38 -15.64 -15.48
N GLN A 187 -3.63 -14.54 -15.36
CA GLN A 187 -3.90 -13.48 -14.39
C GLN A 187 -3.87 -12.11 -15.06
N ARG A 188 -4.74 -11.20 -14.62
CA ARG A 188 -4.76 -9.80 -15.04
C ARG A 188 -5.33 -8.94 -13.93
N GLY A 189 -4.77 -7.75 -13.76
CA GLY A 189 -5.21 -6.84 -12.72
C GLY A 189 -4.36 -5.58 -12.63
N GLY A 190 -4.74 -4.72 -11.69
CA GLY A 190 -3.92 -3.63 -11.23
C GLY A 190 -3.01 -4.05 -10.10
N PHE A 191 -1.88 -3.36 -9.97
CA PHE A 191 -1.00 -3.47 -8.81
C PHE A 191 -0.67 -2.06 -8.32
N GLU A 192 -0.49 -1.94 -7.02
CA GLU A 192 -0.03 -0.70 -6.40
C GLU A 192 0.88 -1.03 -5.23
N ILE A 193 1.95 -0.25 -5.12
CA ILE A 193 2.99 -0.43 -4.11
C ILE A 193 3.23 0.92 -3.49
N PHE A 194 2.99 0.97 -2.19
CA PHE A 194 3.24 2.10 -1.34
C PHE A 194 4.48 1.82 -0.50
N VAL A 195 5.43 2.74 -0.49
CA VAL A 195 6.63 2.65 0.33
C VAL A 195 6.67 3.85 1.24
N VAL A 196 6.61 3.61 2.55
CA VAL A 196 6.86 4.65 3.55
C VAL A 196 8.34 5.05 3.46
N THR A 197 8.63 6.32 3.25
CA THR A 197 10.01 6.84 3.28
C THR A 197 10.34 7.46 4.62
N THR A 198 9.41 8.21 5.19
CA THR A 198 9.58 8.90 6.46
C THR A 198 8.26 8.88 7.22
N GLU A 199 8.35 8.71 8.53
CA GLU A 199 7.20 8.74 9.43
C GLU A 199 7.62 9.51 10.69
N TYR A 200 6.86 10.55 11.03
CA TYR A 200 7.10 11.38 12.18
C TYR A 200 5.78 11.76 12.85
N GLN A 201 5.82 11.95 14.16
CA GLN A 201 4.68 12.52 14.84
C GLN A 201 4.70 14.04 14.69
N ARG A 202 3.53 14.59 14.38
CA ARG A 202 3.32 16.02 14.23
C ARG A 202 2.34 16.48 15.31
N LEU A 203 2.80 17.45 16.08
CA LEU A 203 2.01 18.15 17.07
C LEU A 203 1.58 19.49 16.48
N GLU A 204 0.29 19.77 16.45
CA GLU A 204 -0.26 20.98 15.87
C GLU A 204 -1.25 21.64 16.82
N LYS A 205 -1.05 22.93 17.09
CA LYS A 205 -1.98 23.74 17.89
C LYS A 205 -2.79 24.63 16.96
N LYS A 206 -4.10 24.47 16.97
CA LYS A 206 -5.06 25.20 16.13
C LYS A 206 -6.00 26.00 17.00
N ARG A 207 -6.54 27.08 16.45
CA ARG A 207 -7.62 27.84 17.09
C ARG A 207 -8.95 27.16 16.78
N ILE A 208 -9.81 27.03 17.79
CA ILE A 208 -11.19 26.56 17.66
C ILE A 208 -12.06 27.70 17.12
#